data_AF-A0A0R1UTW2-F1
#
_entry.id   AF-A0A0R1UTW2-F1
#
_cell.length_a   1.000
_cell.length_b   1.000
_cell.length_c   1.000
_cell.angle_alpha   90.00
_cell.angle_beta   90.00
_cell.angle_gamma   90.00
#
_symmetry.space_group_name_H-M   'P 1'
#
loop_
_entity.id
_entity.type
_entity.pdbx_description
1 polymer ?
#
loop_
_entity_poly.entity_id
_entity_poly.type
_entity_poly.pdbx_seq_one_letter_code
_entity_poly.pdbx_strand_id
1 'polypeptide(L)'
;MASTELGARLKKFRQTKQLTQTALADQLHVSRQTISSWETGRNQPDIATITQLATLYAVPVDDLLQDASTMTTAKQADHTSPSLLMILLGVLLVERITQFSTFPGLYWMDFLILLLISLLGNLGFAHRHPNVWTKRVHWIGLTVFAVLSLVSGSINAFNMGFGLMTTCQFSGLVVVIVLARKYWLSRSVEARQR
;
A
#
# COMPACT_ATOMS: atom_id res chain seq x y z
N MET A 1 -29.87 -4.91 14.87
CA MET A 1 -29.10 -3.74 14.37
C MET A 1 -28.08 -4.11 13.28
N ALA A 2 -27.59 -5.35 13.18
CA ALA A 2 -26.65 -5.78 12.13
C ALA A 2 -27.23 -5.88 10.69
N SER A 3 -28.53 -6.17 10.53
CA SER A 3 -29.13 -6.38 9.20
C SER A 3 -29.21 -5.12 8.33
N THR A 4 -29.36 -3.95 8.94
CA THR A 4 -29.46 -2.66 8.24
C THR A 4 -28.12 -2.24 7.62
N GLU A 5 -27.01 -2.69 8.22
CA GLU A 5 -25.67 -2.28 7.81
C GLU A 5 -25.22 -2.96 6.51
N LEU A 6 -25.52 -4.26 6.37
CA LEU A 6 -25.29 -5.01 5.13
C LEU A 6 -26.08 -4.42 3.96
N GLY A 7 -27.37 -4.12 4.16
CA GLY A 7 -28.23 -3.54 3.13
C GLY A 7 -27.71 -2.21 2.58
N ALA A 8 -27.25 -1.33 3.49
CA ALA A 8 -26.64 -0.06 3.10
C ALA A 8 -25.35 -0.24 2.27
N ARG A 9 -24.53 -1.26 2.58
CA ARG A 9 -23.31 -1.57 1.81
C ARG A 9 -23.63 -2.14 0.43
N LEU A 10 -24.59 -3.07 0.33
CA LEU A 10 -25.04 -3.60 -0.96
C LEU A 10 -25.49 -2.46 -1.88
N LYS A 11 -26.27 -1.52 -1.35
CA LYS A 11 -26.69 -0.31 -2.08
C LYS A 11 -25.50 0.53 -2.55
N LYS A 12 -24.52 0.75 -1.66
CA LYS A 12 -23.31 1.54 -1.96
C LYS A 12 -22.47 0.89 -3.07
N PHE A 13 -22.23 -0.42 -3.01
CA PHE A 13 -21.47 -1.13 -4.04
C PHE A 13 -22.21 -1.15 -5.38
N ARG A 14 -23.53 -1.38 -5.37
CA ARG A 14 -24.35 -1.27 -6.58
C ARG A 14 -24.22 0.11 -7.23
N GLN A 15 -24.33 1.19 -6.45
CA GLN A 15 -24.18 2.56 -6.94
C GLN A 15 -22.79 2.84 -7.50
N THR A 16 -21.74 2.27 -6.89
CA THR A 16 -20.35 2.42 -7.36
C THR A 16 -20.15 1.74 -8.71
N LYS A 17 -20.86 0.64 -8.97
CA LYS A 17 -20.93 -0.02 -10.28
C LYS A 17 -21.93 0.64 -11.25
N GLN A 18 -22.56 1.74 -10.85
CA GLN A 18 -23.58 2.47 -11.63
C GLN A 18 -24.77 1.61 -12.07
N LEU A 19 -25.07 0.54 -11.31
CA LEU A 19 -26.18 -0.36 -11.61
C LEU A 19 -27.47 0.15 -11.01
N THR A 20 -28.59 0.03 -11.73
CA THR A 20 -29.92 0.22 -11.16
C THR A 20 -30.32 -1.03 -10.36
N GLN A 21 -31.30 -0.92 -9.46
CA GLN A 21 -31.82 -2.10 -8.76
C GLN A 21 -32.40 -3.14 -9.73
N THR A 22 -32.98 -2.68 -10.85
CA THR A 22 -33.49 -3.57 -11.91
C THR A 22 -32.35 -4.27 -12.63
N ALA A 23 -31.31 -3.54 -13.04
CA ALA A 23 -30.17 -4.15 -13.73
C ALA A 23 -29.43 -5.19 -12.86
N LEU A 24 -29.31 -4.93 -11.56
CA LEU A 24 -28.74 -5.90 -10.62
C LEU A 24 -29.65 -7.13 -10.44
N ALA A 25 -30.97 -6.91 -10.37
CA ALA A 25 -31.95 -7.98 -10.28
C ALA A 25 -31.89 -8.90 -11.49
N ASP A 26 -31.76 -8.33 -12.69
CA ASP A 26 -31.63 -9.08 -13.95
C ASP A 26 -30.37 -9.95 -13.96
N GLN A 27 -29.23 -9.43 -13.47
CA GLN A 27 -27.97 -10.17 -13.39
C GLN A 27 -27.97 -11.32 -12.37
N LEU A 28 -28.74 -11.17 -11.29
CA LEU A 28 -28.87 -12.19 -10.24
C LEU A 28 -30.08 -13.10 -10.43
N HIS A 29 -30.85 -12.91 -11.49
CA HIS A 29 -32.09 -13.64 -11.76
C HIS A 29 -33.08 -13.60 -10.58
N VAL A 30 -33.19 -12.44 -9.92
CA VAL A 30 -34.14 -12.19 -8.83
C VAL A 30 -35.06 -11.03 -9.18
N SER A 31 -36.09 -10.79 -8.37
CA SER A 31 -36.97 -9.63 -8.58
C SER A 31 -36.30 -8.32 -8.10
N ARG A 32 -36.67 -7.20 -8.72
CA ARG A 32 -36.28 -5.85 -8.23
C ARG A 32 -36.69 -5.63 -6.76
N GLN A 33 -37.84 -6.17 -6.35
CA GLN A 33 -38.34 -6.09 -4.97
C GLN A 33 -37.40 -6.83 -4.00
N THR A 34 -36.83 -7.95 -4.42
CA THR A 34 -35.84 -8.71 -3.65
C THR A 34 -34.61 -7.85 -3.37
N ILE A 35 -34.05 -7.19 -4.39
CA ILE A 35 -32.91 -6.25 -4.22
C ILE A 35 -33.27 -5.11 -3.26
N SER A 36 -34.44 -4.50 -3.42
CA SER A 36 -34.90 -3.42 -2.53
C SER A 36 -35.06 -3.89 -1.08
N SER A 37 -35.55 -5.12 -0.88
CA SER A 37 -35.70 -5.73 0.44
C SER A 37 -34.35 -5.93 1.12
N TRP A 38 -33.34 -6.40 0.39
CA TRP A 38 -31.96 -6.52 0.87
C TRP A 38 -31.34 -5.17 1.21
N GLU A 39 -31.48 -4.17 0.34
CA GLU A 39 -30.92 -2.83 0.55
C GLU A 39 -31.55 -2.09 1.72
N THR A 40 -32.81 -2.41 2.05
CA THR A 40 -33.53 -1.81 3.19
C THR A 40 -33.44 -2.65 4.46
N GLY A 41 -32.76 -3.80 4.42
CA GLY A 41 -32.58 -4.69 5.57
C GLY A 41 -33.84 -5.44 6.01
N ARG A 42 -34.89 -5.47 5.18
CA ARG A 42 -36.14 -6.22 5.47
C ARG A 42 -35.95 -7.73 5.34
N ASN A 43 -35.10 -8.15 4.42
CA ASN A 43 -34.68 -9.53 4.27
C ASN A 43 -33.17 -9.58 3.96
N GLN A 44 -32.54 -10.74 4.10
CA GLN A 44 -31.12 -10.92 3.77
C GLN A 44 -30.92 -11.88 2.60
N PRO A 45 -29.90 -11.64 1.75
CA PRO A 45 -29.46 -12.63 0.78
C PRO A 45 -28.85 -13.84 1.50
N ASP A 46 -28.93 -15.01 0.89
CA ASP A 46 -28.24 -16.20 1.38
C ASP A 46 -26.73 -16.16 1.05
N ILE A 47 -25.97 -17.09 1.61
CA ILE A 47 -24.51 -17.14 1.45
C ILE A 47 -24.11 -17.30 -0.02
N ALA A 48 -24.87 -18.08 -0.80
CA ALA A 48 -24.64 -18.26 -2.22
C ALA A 48 -24.79 -16.93 -2.99
N THR A 49 -25.86 -16.19 -2.72
CA THR A 49 -26.12 -14.88 -3.32
C THR A 49 -25.08 -13.84 -2.88
N ILE A 50 -24.65 -13.86 -1.62
CA ILE A 50 -23.57 -12.99 -1.11
C ILE A 50 -22.28 -13.22 -1.90
N THR A 51 -21.96 -14.48 -2.21
CA THR A 51 -20.77 -14.84 -3.00
C THR A 51 -20.89 -14.34 -4.45
N GLN A 52 -22.08 -14.44 -5.04
CA GLN A 52 -22.35 -13.90 -6.38
C GLN A 52 -22.25 -12.37 -6.40
N LEU A 53 -22.80 -11.69 -5.39
CA LEU A 53 -22.73 -10.24 -5.24
C LEU A 53 -21.28 -9.76 -5.10
N ALA A 54 -20.47 -10.45 -4.28
CA ALA A 54 -19.04 -10.15 -4.14
C ALA A 54 -18.31 -10.27 -5.49
N THR A 55 -18.62 -11.30 -6.26
CA THR A 55 -18.07 -11.52 -7.61
C THR A 55 -18.49 -10.40 -8.58
N LEU A 56 -19.78 -10.04 -8.62
CA LEU A 56 -20.31 -8.95 -9.46
C LEU A 56 -19.70 -7.59 -9.11
N TYR A 57 -19.52 -7.33 -7.82
CA TYR A 57 -18.93 -6.08 -7.35
C TYR A 57 -17.40 -6.07 -7.46
N ALA A 58 -16.78 -7.21 -7.79
CA ALA A 58 -15.34 -7.41 -7.81
C ALA A 58 -14.68 -7.02 -6.48
N VAL A 59 -15.29 -7.44 -5.37
CA VAL A 59 -14.79 -7.24 -4.01
C VAL A 59 -14.72 -8.58 -3.27
N PRO A 60 -13.79 -8.74 -2.31
CA PRO A 60 -13.80 -9.90 -1.42
C PRO A 60 -15.13 -10.02 -0.67
N VAL A 61 -15.58 -11.25 -0.41
CA VAL A 61 -16.79 -11.50 0.40
C VAL A 61 -16.68 -10.83 1.78
N ASP A 62 -15.48 -10.85 2.36
CA ASP A 62 -15.19 -10.21 3.66
C ASP A 62 -15.45 -8.70 3.63
N ASP A 63 -15.16 -8.00 2.53
CA ASP A 63 -15.42 -6.56 2.39
C ASP A 63 -16.92 -6.25 2.28
N LEU A 64 -17.72 -7.20 1.80
CA LEU A 64 -19.17 -7.10 1.73
C LEU A 64 -19.79 -7.22 3.13
N LEU A 65 -19.21 -8.10 3.96
CA LEU A 65 -19.72 -8.46 5.29
C LEU A 65 -19.12 -7.63 6.43
N GLN A 66 -17.94 -7.02 6.25
CA GLN A 66 -17.21 -6.30 7.29
C GLN A 66 -17.94 -5.08 7.84
N ASP A 67 -18.16 -5.06 9.16
CA ASP A 67 -18.80 -3.94 9.85
C ASP A 67 -18.09 -2.60 9.65
N ALA A 68 -18.85 -1.51 9.51
CA ALA A 68 -18.32 -0.16 9.35
C ALA A 68 -17.50 0.28 10.57
N SER A 69 -17.67 -0.41 11.71
CA SER A 69 -16.78 -0.34 12.87
C SER A 69 -15.37 -0.91 12.62
N THR A 70 -15.19 -1.77 11.62
CA THR A 70 -13.91 -2.37 11.19
C THR A 70 -13.28 -1.71 9.95
N MET A 71 -14.04 -0.87 9.23
CA MET A 71 -13.54 -0.10 8.06
C MET A 71 -12.45 0.93 8.41
N THR A 72 -12.13 1.16 9.69
CA THR A 72 -11.09 2.11 10.12
C THR A 72 -9.70 1.49 10.30
N THR A 73 -9.44 0.20 10.03
CA THR A 73 -8.11 -0.36 10.37
C THR A 73 -7.37 -1.17 9.31
N ALA A 74 -8.02 -1.69 8.26
CA ALA A 74 -7.32 -2.62 7.35
C ALA A 74 -6.84 -2.04 6.00
N LYS A 75 -7.23 -0.82 5.62
CA LYS A 75 -6.87 -0.23 4.31
C LYS A 75 -6.00 1.03 4.40
N GLN A 76 -5.01 1.02 5.29
CA GLN A 76 -4.04 2.12 5.38
C GLN A 76 -2.65 1.61 5.77
N ALA A 77 -2.09 0.71 4.96
CA ALA A 77 -0.70 0.29 5.09
C ALA A 77 -0.04 -0.14 3.76
N ASP A 78 -0.38 0.49 2.63
CA ASP A 78 0.41 0.31 1.39
C ASP A 78 0.30 1.48 0.42
N HIS A 79 0.26 2.72 0.95
CA HIS A 79 0.55 3.91 0.16
C HIS A 79 1.88 4.49 0.65
N THR A 80 2.99 3.80 0.37
CA THR A 80 4.26 4.49 0.15
C THR A 80 4.06 5.28 -1.13
N SER A 81 3.51 6.49 -1.00
CA SER A 81 3.18 7.33 -2.15
C SER A 81 4.46 7.61 -2.94
N PRO A 82 4.42 7.52 -4.28
CA PRO A 82 5.57 7.78 -5.14
C PRO A 82 6.19 9.17 -4.90
N SER A 83 5.42 10.10 -4.32
CA SER A 83 5.89 11.41 -3.88
C SER A 83 7.04 11.37 -2.85
N LEU A 84 7.02 10.47 -1.86
CA LEU A 84 8.10 10.38 -0.86
C LEU A 84 9.40 9.87 -1.47
N LEU A 85 9.30 8.88 -2.37
CA LEU A 85 10.48 8.35 -3.07
C LEU A 85 11.04 9.36 -4.09
N MET A 86 10.17 10.15 -4.74
CA MET A 86 10.58 11.24 -5.63
C MET A 86 11.29 12.37 -4.86
N ILE A 87 10.83 12.69 -3.65
CA ILE A 87 11.51 13.65 -2.77
C ILE A 87 12.88 13.12 -2.36
N LEU A 88 12.97 11.84 -1.96
CA LEU A 88 14.24 11.20 -1.59
C LEU A 88 15.24 11.16 -2.77
N LEU A 89 14.75 10.85 -3.97
CA LEU A 89 15.53 10.88 -5.21
C LEU A 89 16.04 12.29 -5.53
N GLY A 90 15.18 13.30 -5.39
CA GLY A 90 15.54 14.71 -5.60
C GLY A 90 16.65 15.17 -4.66
N VAL A 91 16.57 14.79 -3.38
CA VAL A 91 17.63 15.09 -2.39
C VAL A 91 18.97 14.46 -2.81
N LEU A 92 18.96 13.20 -3.23
CA LEU A 92 20.18 12.49 -3.68
C LEU A 92 20.77 13.07 -4.98
N LEU A 93 19.94 13.53 -5.92
CA LEU A 93 20.39 14.14 -7.18
C LEU A 93 20.95 15.55 -6.99
N VAL A 94 20.33 16.36 -6.13
CA VAL A 94 20.84 17.69 -5.78
C VAL A 94 22.19 17.58 -5.07
N GLU A 95 22.35 16.57 -4.22
CA GLU A 95 23.58 16.27 -3.52
C GLU A 95 24.69 15.75 -4.45
N ARG A 96 24.33 15.04 -5.52
CA ARG A 96 25.27 14.62 -6.57
C ARG A 96 25.95 15.78 -7.27
N ILE A 97 25.19 16.85 -7.48
CA ILE A 97 25.67 18.05 -8.18
C ILE A 97 26.64 18.85 -7.29
N THR A 98 26.57 18.71 -5.96
CA THR A 98 27.39 19.50 -5.01
C THR A 98 28.70 18.82 -4.59
N GLN A 99 28.99 17.60 -5.07
CA GLN A 99 30.12 16.79 -4.59
C GLN A 99 31.13 16.44 -5.67
N PHE A 100 32.13 17.31 -5.85
CA PHE A 100 33.27 17.08 -6.74
C PHE A 100 34.53 16.60 -5.97
N SER A 101 34.40 15.75 -4.92
CA SER A 101 35.47 15.69 -3.91
C SER A 101 35.99 14.33 -3.40
N THR A 102 35.78 13.18 -4.07
CA THR A 102 36.73 12.03 -3.99
C THR A 102 36.30 10.88 -4.91
N PHE A 103 37.20 10.43 -5.79
CA PHE A 103 36.93 9.39 -6.81
C PHE A 103 36.30 8.08 -6.28
N PRO A 104 36.66 7.54 -5.10
CA PRO A 104 36.04 6.31 -4.56
C PRO A 104 34.62 6.51 -4.01
N GLY A 105 34.33 7.68 -3.42
CA GLY A 105 33.01 8.01 -2.86
C GLY A 105 31.93 8.18 -3.94
N LEU A 106 32.34 8.63 -5.14
CA LEU A 106 31.48 8.76 -6.31
C LEU A 106 30.88 7.40 -6.71
N TYR A 107 31.71 6.38 -6.93
CA TYR A 107 31.21 5.05 -7.36
C TYR A 107 30.24 4.41 -6.37
N TRP A 108 30.52 4.57 -5.07
CA TRP A 108 29.67 4.01 -4.01
C TRP A 108 28.29 4.68 -3.96
N MET A 109 28.25 6.00 -4.05
CA MET A 109 27.00 6.73 -4.10
C MET A 109 26.24 6.44 -5.41
N ASP A 110 26.92 6.09 -6.52
CA ASP A 110 26.31 5.92 -7.84
C ASP A 110 25.62 4.56 -7.88
N PHE A 111 26.25 3.58 -7.23
CA PHE A 111 25.64 2.31 -6.89
C PHE A 111 24.35 2.48 -6.05
N LEU A 112 24.35 3.32 -5.01
CA LEU A 112 23.14 3.56 -4.19
C LEU A 112 22.01 4.20 -4.99
N ILE A 113 22.32 5.15 -5.88
CA ILE A 113 21.33 5.80 -6.75
C ILE A 113 20.73 4.79 -7.75
N LEU A 114 21.57 3.97 -8.39
CA LEU A 114 21.11 2.93 -9.32
C LEU A 114 20.25 1.88 -8.60
N LEU A 115 20.61 1.50 -7.37
CA LEU A 115 19.80 0.60 -6.54
C LEU A 115 18.42 1.20 -6.25
N LEU A 116 18.35 2.49 -5.92
CA LEU A 116 17.09 3.19 -5.65
C LEU A 116 16.22 3.30 -6.92
N ILE A 117 16.81 3.60 -8.07
CA ILE A 117 16.11 3.63 -9.36
C ILE A 117 15.53 2.24 -9.70
N SER A 118 16.30 1.17 -9.46
CA SER A 118 15.83 -0.21 -9.65
C SER A 118 14.64 -0.53 -8.75
N LEU A 119 14.66 -0.10 -7.48
CA LEU A 119 13.54 -0.24 -6.55
C LEU A 119 12.29 0.53 -6.98
N LEU A 120 12.46 1.74 -7.54
CA LEU A 120 11.38 2.54 -8.12
C LEU A 120 10.76 1.85 -9.35
N GLY A 121 11.59 1.31 -10.24
CA GLY A 121 11.15 0.51 -11.37
C GLY A 121 10.38 -0.74 -10.92
N ASN A 122 10.86 -1.43 -9.89
CA ASN A 122 10.18 -2.57 -9.29
C ASN A 122 8.81 -2.19 -8.70
N LEU A 123 8.69 -1.01 -8.05
CA LEU A 123 7.42 -0.50 -7.55
C LEU A 123 6.41 -0.22 -8.67
N GLY A 124 6.87 0.40 -9.76
CA GLY A 124 6.05 0.64 -10.96
C GLY A 124 5.59 -0.65 -11.63
N PHE A 125 6.46 -1.65 -11.69
CA PHE A 125 6.13 -2.99 -12.18
C PHE A 125 5.13 -3.71 -11.25
N ALA A 126 5.31 -3.62 -9.93
CA ALA A 126 4.41 -4.21 -8.95
C ALA A 126 3.00 -3.59 -8.97
N HIS A 127 2.88 -2.31 -9.35
CA HIS A 127 1.58 -1.67 -9.58
C HIS A 127 0.84 -2.23 -10.79
N ARG A 128 1.56 -2.57 -11.87
CA ARG A 128 0.97 -3.16 -13.08
C ARG A 128 0.68 -4.64 -12.95
N HIS A 129 1.51 -5.37 -12.19
CA HIS A 129 1.38 -6.79 -11.94
C HIS A 129 1.51 -7.10 -10.44
N PRO A 130 0.39 -7.13 -9.70
CA PRO A 130 0.38 -7.37 -8.26
C PRO A 130 0.63 -8.87 -7.96
N ASN A 131 1.91 -9.27 -8.01
CA ASN A 131 2.38 -10.59 -7.60
C ASN A 131 2.98 -10.52 -6.18
N VAL A 132 2.76 -11.55 -5.35
CA VAL A 132 3.35 -11.64 -4.00
C VAL A 132 4.88 -11.60 -4.02
N TRP A 133 5.50 -12.11 -5.09
CA TRP A 133 6.95 -12.11 -5.25
C TRP A 133 7.53 -10.71 -5.49
N THR A 134 6.86 -9.88 -6.29
CA THR A 134 7.33 -8.50 -6.57
C THR A 134 7.29 -7.65 -5.31
N LYS A 135 6.23 -7.77 -4.50
CA LYS A 135 6.17 -7.10 -3.20
C LYS A 135 7.29 -7.53 -2.26
N ARG A 136 7.56 -8.84 -2.12
CA ARG A 136 8.63 -9.34 -1.23
C ARG A 136 10.00 -8.83 -1.66
N VAL A 137 10.31 -8.91 -2.96
CA VAL A 137 11.59 -8.42 -3.52
C VAL A 137 11.77 -6.92 -3.25
N HIS A 138 10.72 -6.11 -3.41
CA HIS A 138 10.77 -4.68 -3.10
C HIS A 138 11.12 -4.41 -1.62
N TRP A 139 10.44 -5.08 -0.69
CA TRP A 139 10.67 -4.89 0.75
C TRP A 139 12.07 -5.35 1.17
N ILE A 140 12.53 -6.49 0.65
CA ILE A 140 13.90 -6.97 0.89
C ILE A 140 14.91 -5.93 0.38
N GLY A 141 14.76 -5.44 -0.85
CA GLY A 141 15.67 -4.45 -1.41
C GLY A 141 15.66 -3.12 -0.64
N LEU A 142 14.49 -2.67 -0.13
CA LEU A 142 14.38 -1.48 0.71
C LEU A 142 15.12 -1.63 2.05
N THR A 143 15.05 -2.82 2.68
CA THR A 143 15.80 -3.09 3.91
C THR A 143 17.31 -3.11 3.66
N VAL A 144 17.75 -3.69 2.56
CA VAL A 144 19.17 -3.71 2.15
C VAL A 144 19.68 -2.30 1.87
N PHE A 145 18.91 -1.49 1.14
CA PHE A 145 19.24 -0.09 0.88
C PHE A 145 19.39 0.71 2.19
N ALA A 146 18.45 0.55 3.12
CA ALA A 146 18.49 1.25 4.40
C ALA A 146 19.76 0.91 5.19
N VAL A 147 20.10 -0.37 5.30
CA VAL A 147 21.31 -0.83 6.01
C VAL A 147 22.57 -0.29 5.33
N LEU A 148 22.67 -0.41 4.00
CA LEU A 148 23.83 0.08 3.25
C LEU A 148 24.00 1.59 3.37
N SER A 149 22.91 2.36 3.32
CA SER A 149 22.94 3.82 3.49
C SER A 149 23.42 4.22 4.90
N LEU A 150 22.93 3.52 5.93
CA LEU A 150 23.27 3.80 7.33
C LEU A 150 24.72 3.41 7.66
N VAL A 151 25.18 2.27 7.14
CA VAL A 151 26.59 1.83 7.24
C VAL A 151 27.51 2.77 6.46
N SER A 152 27.12 3.18 5.25
CA SER A 152 27.88 4.14 4.43
C SER A 152 28.06 5.47 5.15
N GLY A 153 26.98 6.05 5.68
CA GLY A 153 27.05 7.29 6.47
C GLY A 153 27.91 7.15 7.72
N SER A 154 28.04 5.94 8.28
CA SER A 154 28.83 5.67 9.49
C SER A 154 30.32 5.43 9.19
N ILE A 155 30.67 4.69 8.15
CA ILE A 155 32.07 4.40 7.77
C ILE A 155 32.75 5.65 7.21
N ASN A 156 32.02 6.44 6.42
CA ASN A 156 32.56 7.65 5.81
C ASN A 156 32.39 8.91 6.65
N ALA A 157 31.84 8.79 7.87
CA ALA A 157 31.65 9.89 8.81
C ALA A 157 32.90 10.77 9.04
N PHE A 158 34.09 10.18 8.93
CA PHE A 158 35.36 10.85 9.19
C PHE A 158 36.14 11.25 7.92
N ASN A 159 35.77 10.70 6.74
CA ASN A 159 36.45 10.95 5.46
C ASN A 159 35.62 11.77 4.48
N MET A 160 34.31 11.84 4.67
CA MET A 160 33.42 12.69 3.89
C MET A 160 33.14 13.98 4.67
N GLY A 161 33.08 15.12 3.97
CA GLY A 161 32.72 16.39 4.59
C GLY A 161 31.38 16.28 5.35
N PHE A 162 31.28 16.97 6.50
CA PHE A 162 30.18 16.89 7.47
C PHE A 162 28.76 16.85 6.84
N GLY A 163 28.54 17.57 5.73
CA GLY A 163 27.27 17.55 5.01
C GLY A 163 26.82 16.15 4.54
N LEU A 164 27.73 15.35 4.00
CA LEU A 164 27.43 14.04 3.39
C LEU A 164 27.18 12.94 4.42
N MET A 165 27.79 13.07 5.60
CA MET A 165 27.55 12.17 6.72
C MET A 165 26.09 12.28 7.21
N THR A 166 25.60 13.51 7.32
CA THR A 166 24.26 13.75 7.89
C THR A 166 23.14 13.31 6.94
N THR A 167 23.26 13.52 5.63
CA THR A 167 22.24 13.19 4.62
C THR A 167 22.05 11.69 4.43
N CYS A 168 23.13 10.90 4.36
CA CYS A 168 23.04 9.44 4.33
C CYS A 168 22.34 8.90 5.59
N GLN A 169 22.68 9.44 6.76
CA GLN A 169 22.02 9.07 8.02
C GLN A 169 20.53 9.43 8.02
N PHE A 170 20.15 10.61 7.53
CA PHE A 170 18.75 11.01 7.44
C PHE A 170 17.95 10.16 6.45
N SER A 171 18.52 9.83 5.27
CA SER A 171 17.84 8.97 4.28
C SER A 171 17.60 7.56 4.82
N GLY A 172 18.62 6.95 5.46
CA GLY A 172 18.51 5.66 6.13
C GLY A 172 17.47 5.69 7.25
N LEU A 173 17.50 6.73 8.08
CA LEU A 173 16.55 6.92 9.18
C LEU A 173 15.10 7.04 8.69
N VAL A 174 14.85 7.81 7.63
CA VAL A 174 13.52 7.95 7.02
C VAL A 174 12.99 6.60 6.56
N VAL A 175 13.83 5.78 5.90
CA VAL A 175 13.44 4.43 5.45
C VAL A 175 13.15 3.51 6.63
N VAL A 176 13.95 3.57 7.70
CA VAL A 176 13.72 2.82 8.95
C VAL A 176 12.39 3.21 9.60
N ILE A 177 12.06 4.50 9.66
CA ILE A 177 10.79 5.00 10.20
C ILE A 177 9.60 4.45 9.37
N VAL A 178 9.71 4.43 8.04
CA VAL A 178 8.68 3.87 7.16
C VAL A 178 8.49 2.37 7.41
N LEU A 179 9.58 1.61 7.52
CA LEU A 179 9.55 0.18 7.82
C LEU A 179 8.94 -0.10 9.20
N ALA A 180 9.36 0.64 10.22
CA ALA A 180 8.86 0.51 11.59
C ALA A 180 7.36 0.80 11.68
N ARG A 181 6.89 1.86 11.01
CA ARG A 181 5.46 2.18 10.93
C ARG A 181 4.67 1.05 10.27
N LYS A 182 5.17 0.49 9.16
CA LYS A 182 4.49 -0.60 8.45
C LYS A 182 4.43 -1.89 9.28
N TYR A 183 5.52 -2.25 9.96
CA TYR A 183 5.57 -3.39 10.87
C TYR A 183 4.59 -3.27 12.04
N TRP A 184 4.50 -2.08 12.66
CA TRP A 184 3.55 -1.84 13.74
C TRP A 184 2.09 -1.90 13.27
N LEU A 185 1.82 -1.37 12.08
CA LEU A 185 0.49 -1.45 11.47
C LEU A 185 0.07 -2.91 11.23
N SER A 186 0.93 -3.74 10.63
CA SER A 186 0.61 -5.16 10.38
C SER A 186 0.35 -5.92 11.69
N ARG A 187 1.18 -5.70 12.71
CA ARG A 187 1.03 -6.35 14.01
C ARG A 187 -0.26 -5.93 14.75
N SER A 188 -0.67 -4.67 14.61
CA SER A 188 -1.90 -4.16 15.23
C SER A 188 -3.18 -4.74 14.62
N VAL A 189 -3.14 -5.15 13.35
CA VAL A 189 -4.24 -5.81 12.65
C VAL A 189 -4.36 -7.27 13.10
N GLU A 190 -3.25 -8.00 13.16
CA GLU A 190 -3.22 -9.40 13.65
C GLU A 190 -3.71 -9.53 15.10
N ALA A 191 -3.42 -8.54 15.96
CA ALA A 191 -3.85 -8.53 17.35
C ALA A 191 -5.36 -8.29 17.54
N ARG A 192 -6.06 -7.70 16.55
CA ARG A 192 -7.52 -7.49 16.58
C ARG A 192 -8.31 -8.66 16.03
N GLN A 193 -7.65 -9.60 15.35
CA GLN A 193 -8.26 -10.80 14.77
C GLN A 193 -8.17 -12.04 15.68
N ARG A 194 -7.61 -11.90 16.88
CA ARG A 194 -7.57 -12.91 17.95
C ARG A 194 -8.50 -12.51 19.08
#